data_AF-A0A2X2C3F1-F1
#
_entry.id   AF-A0A2X2C3F1-F1
#
_cell.length_a   1.000
_cell.length_b   1.000
_cell.length_c   1.000
_cell.angle_alpha   90.00
_cell.angle_beta   90.00
_cell.angle_gamma   90.00
#
_symmetry.space_group_name_H-M   'P 1'
#
loop_
_entity.id
_entity.type
_entity.pdbx_description
1 polymer ?
#
loop_
_entity_poly.entity_id
_entity_poly.type
_entity_poly.pdbx_seq_one_letter_code
_entity_poly.pdbx_strand_id
1 'polypeptide(L)'
;MPQVTKAMSTSQELIAALRLMHPEVRWGEYPLGDYDQYAEADAPDVLVTFSSEDGELEGLADPCSTFYGEYCEPSHWGLSNEAAKLIQTHNKVFVAKYPNCDGPKLQSASHSSSGPMF
;
A
#
# COMPACT_ATOMS: atom_id res chain seq x y z
N MET A 1 -27.25 20.74 -4.71
CA MET A 1 -26.36 19.67 -5.17
C MET A 1 -24.99 19.88 -4.52
N PRO A 2 -24.69 19.32 -3.34
CA PRO A 2 -23.33 19.35 -2.83
C PRO A 2 -22.48 18.35 -3.62
N GLN A 3 -21.31 18.81 -4.06
CA GLN A 3 -20.31 18.04 -4.76
C GLN A 3 -19.75 16.99 -3.79
N VAL A 4 -19.86 15.70 -4.14
CA VAL A 4 -19.16 14.63 -3.43
C VAL A 4 -17.70 14.74 -3.85
N THR A 5 -16.92 15.48 -3.09
CA THR A 5 -15.47 15.46 -3.15
C THR A 5 -15.02 14.02 -2.95
N LYS A 6 -14.33 13.46 -3.94
CA LYS A 6 -13.61 12.19 -3.86
C LYS A 6 -12.73 12.24 -2.61
N ALA A 7 -13.18 11.64 -1.51
CA ALA A 7 -12.43 11.63 -0.26
C ALA A 7 -11.15 10.82 -0.51
N MET A 8 -10.02 11.51 -0.65
CA MET A 8 -8.74 10.89 -0.34
C MET A 8 -8.75 10.73 1.17
N SER A 9 -9.18 9.54 1.64
CA SER A 9 -9.12 9.20 3.05
C SER A 9 -7.69 9.36 3.52
N THR A 10 -7.47 10.20 4.52
CA THR A 10 -6.13 10.34 5.12
C THR A 10 -5.71 9.02 5.78
N SER A 11 -4.40 8.80 5.96
CA SER A 11 -3.89 7.60 6.67
C SER A 11 -4.55 7.42 8.04
N GLN A 12 -4.84 8.53 8.74
CA GLN A 12 -5.53 8.53 10.03
C GLN A 12 -7.00 8.11 9.94
N GLU A 13 -7.75 8.58 8.94
CA GLU A 13 -9.14 8.16 8.72
C GLU A 13 -9.21 6.68 8.36
N LEU A 14 -8.27 6.20 7.54
CA LEU A 14 -8.15 4.79 7.21
C LEU A 14 -7.83 3.94 8.45
N ILE A 15 -6.84 4.35 9.27
CA ILE A 15 -6.52 3.65 10.53
C ILE A 15 -7.73 3.61 11.47
N ALA A 16 -8.49 4.70 11.57
CA ALA A 16 -9.70 4.73 12.38
C ALA A 16 -10.75 3.72 11.87
N ALA A 17 -10.95 3.62 10.55
CA ALA A 17 -11.86 2.63 9.96
C ALA A 17 -11.36 1.20 10.18
N LEU A 18 -10.06 0.95 10.00
CA LEU A 18 -9.45 -0.38 10.18
C LEU A 18 -9.52 -0.85 11.64
N ARG A 19 -9.35 0.05 12.61
CA ARG A 19 -9.52 -0.25 14.05
C ARG A 19 -10.95 -0.67 14.41
N LEU A 20 -11.96 -0.17 13.70
CA LEU A 20 -13.35 -0.60 13.90
C LEU A 20 -13.60 -2.00 13.33
N MET A 21 -12.87 -2.37 12.26
CA MET A 21 -13.02 -3.68 11.61
C MET A 21 -12.25 -4.78 12.35
N HIS A 22 -11.01 -4.51 12.75
CA HIS A 22 -10.09 -5.46 13.39
C HIS A 22 -9.39 -4.78 14.58
N PRO A 23 -10.07 -4.66 15.74
CA PRO A 23 -9.52 -4.03 16.94
C PRO A 23 -8.34 -4.79 17.57
N GLU A 24 -8.20 -6.08 17.26
CA GLU A 24 -7.10 -6.95 17.70
C GLU A 24 -5.78 -6.68 16.95
N VAL A 25 -5.86 -6.07 15.77
CA VAL A 25 -4.69 -5.74 14.96
C VAL A 25 -4.08 -4.41 15.41
N ARG A 26 -2.75 -4.38 15.51
CA ARG A 26 -2.03 -3.11 15.75
C ARG A 26 -1.84 -2.39 14.43
N TRP A 27 -2.30 -1.14 14.39
CA TRP A 27 -2.25 -0.28 13.21
C TRP A 27 -1.25 0.86 13.41
N GLY A 28 -0.44 1.11 12.39
CA GLY A 28 0.61 2.12 12.41
C GLY A 28 0.73 2.88 11.10
N GLU A 29 1.67 3.82 11.09
CA GLU A 29 2.10 4.55 9.91
C GLU A 29 3.60 4.31 9.71
N TYR A 30 4.03 4.19 8.46
CA TYR A 30 5.44 4.04 8.11
C TYR A 30 5.78 4.88 6.87
N PRO A 31 6.95 5.53 6.79
CA PRO A 31 7.36 6.24 5.59
C PRO A 31 7.46 5.30 4.38
N LEU A 32 7.19 5.79 3.18
CA LEU A 32 7.28 4.99 1.95
C LEU A 32 8.62 4.26 1.83
N GLY A 33 9.73 4.99 2.01
CA GLY A 33 11.08 4.47 2.27
C GLY A 33 11.40 3.10 1.64
N ASP A 34 11.49 2.07 2.48
CA ASP A 34 11.87 0.71 2.12
C ASP A 34 10.93 0.02 1.11
N TYR A 35 9.71 0.54 0.96
CA TYR A 35 8.69 0.04 0.04
C TYR A 35 8.65 0.74 -1.31
N ASP A 36 9.44 1.80 -1.53
CA ASP A 36 9.42 2.61 -2.76
C ASP A 36 9.56 1.77 -4.05
N GLN A 37 10.44 0.77 -4.01
CA GLN A 37 10.65 -0.17 -5.13
C GLN A 37 9.42 -1.02 -5.49
N TYR A 38 8.42 -1.12 -4.61
CA TYR A 38 7.19 -1.89 -4.81
C TYR A 38 5.95 -1.01 -4.98
N ALA A 39 6.14 0.31 -4.93
CA ALA A 39 5.09 1.30 -4.87
C ALA A 39 4.72 1.81 -6.27
N GLU A 40 3.42 1.92 -6.56
CA GLU A 40 2.96 2.59 -7.77
C GLU A 40 3.29 4.09 -7.71
N ALA A 41 3.37 4.75 -8.88
CA ALA A 41 3.89 6.13 -9.01
C ALA A 41 3.11 7.20 -8.22
N ASP A 42 1.90 6.89 -7.77
CA ASP A 42 1.03 7.76 -6.99
C ASP A 42 0.72 7.20 -5.58
N ALA A 43 1.61 6.35 -5.06
CA ALA A 43 1.63 5.92 -3.67
C ALA A 43 1.89 7.11 -2.73
N PRO A 44 1.30 7.13 -1.52
CA PRO A 44 1.52 8.19 -0.55
C PRO A 44 2.90 8.07 0.12
N ASP A 45 3.45 9.19 0.58
CA ASP A 45 4.71 9.22 1.34
C ASP A 45 4.61 8.52 2.71
N VAL A 46 3.38 8.34 3.21
CA VAL A 46 3.07 7.69 4.50
C VAL A 46 2.10 6.55 4.25
N LEU A 47 2.57 5.34 4.50
CA LEU A 47 1.84 4.09 4.37
C LEU A 47 1.13 3.75 5.67
N VAL A 48 -0.02 3.08 5.56
CA VAL A 48 -0.68 2.43 6.70
C VAL A 48 -0.13 1.02 6.85
N THR A 49 0.34 0.70 8.04
CA THR A 49 0.95 -0.60 8.33
C THR A 49 0.20 -1.36 9.42
N PHE A 50 0.42 -2.67 9.48
CA PHE A 50 -0.17 -3.54 10.48
C PHE A 50 0.84 -4.52 11.07
N SER A 51 0.57 -4.97 12.30
CA SER A 51 1.36 -5.97 13.01
C SER A 51 0.43 -6.93 13.76
N SER A 52 0.79 -8.22 13.78
CA SER A 52 0.13 -9.21 14.65
C SER A 52 0.60 -9.08 16.11
N GLU A 53 -0.15 -9.67 17.05
CA GLU A 53 0.02 -9.52 18.50
C GLU A 53 1.43 -9.83 19.03
N ASP A 54 2.19 -10.68 18.34
CA ASP A 54 3.52 -11.14 18.80
C ASP A 54 4.64 -10.10 18.66
N GLY A 55 4.36 -8.91 18.14
CA GLY A 55 5.22 -7.73 18.30
C GLY A 55 6.60 -7.79 17.63
N GLU A 56 6.99 -8.91 17.03
CA GLU A 56 8.27 -9.05 16.32
C GLU A 56 8.21 -8.54 14.86
N LEU A 57 7.00 -8.33 14.31
CA LEU A 57 6.82 -7.81 12.95
C LEU A 57 6.58 -6.31 12.99
N GLU A 58 7.62 -5.52 12.70
CA GLU A 58 7.50 -4.08 12.48
C GLU A 58 6.76 -3.82 11.15
N GLY A 59 5.49 -3.44 11.25
CA GLY A 59 4.73 -2.67 10.24
C GLY A 59 4.74 -3.18 8.79
N LEU A 60 3.98 -4.24 8.49
CA LEU A 60 3.75 -4.68 7.11
C LEU A 60 2.87 -3.69 6.34
N ALA A 61 3.26 -3.36 5.10
CA ALA A 61 2.51 -2.44 4.22
C ALA A 61 1.65 -3.13 3.14
N ASP A 62 1.91 -4.41 2.84
CA ASP A 62 1.13 -5.21 1.88
C ASP A 62 0.44 -6.38 2.60
N PRO A 63 -0.90 -6.36 2.77
CA PRO A 63 -1.64 -7.42 3.46
C PRO A 63 -1.70 -8.73 2.67
N CYS A 64 -1.29 -8.73 1.40
CA CYS A 64 -1.28 -9.90 0.54
C CYS A 64 0.14 -10.47 0.34
N SER A 65 1.09 -10.07 1.18
CA SER A 65 2.47 -10.53 1.11
C SER A 65 3.02 -10.99 2.45
N THR A 66 3.92 -11.97 2.43
CA THR A 66 4.78 -12.31 3.57
C THR A 66 5.93 -11.31 3.69
N PHE A 67 6.63 -11.35 4.82
CA PHE A 67 7.88 -10.59 4.98
C PHE A 67 8.91 -10.87 3.87
N TYR A 68 8.90 -12.09 3.31
CA TYR A 68 9.80 -12.50 2.23
C TYR A 68 9.30 -12.14 0.84
N GLY A 69 8.19 -11.42 0.72
CA GLY A 69 7.62 -11.02 -0.56
C GLY A 69 6.81 -12.11 -1.27
N GLU A 70 6.50 -13.22 -0.60
CA GLU A 70 5.64 -14.27 -1.17
C GLU A 70 4.17 -13.88 -1.03
N TYR A 71 3.30 -14.41 -1.90
CA TYR A 71 1.86 -14.19 -1.75
C TYR A 71 1.35 -14.81 -0.44
N CYS A 72 0.51 -14.07 0.26
CA CYS A 72 -0.16 -14.50 1.48
C CYS A 72 -1.63 -14.07 1.44
N GLU A 73 -2.54 -14.89 1.98
CA GLU A 73 -3.93 -14.45 2.13
C GLU A 73 -4.07 -13.53 3.34
N PRO A 74 -4.91 -12.47 3.28
CA PRO A 74 -5.11 -11.56 4.41
C PRO A 74 -5.51 -12.23 5.73
N SER A 75 -6.23 -13.35 5.63
CA SER A 75 -6.66 -14.17 6.77
C SER A 75 -5.50 -14.69 7.61
N HIS A 76 -4.31 -14.85 7.01
CA HIS A 76 -3.08 -15.23 7.72
C HIS A 76 -2.69 -14.19 8.79
N TRP A 77 -3.00 -12.92 8.54
CA TRP A 77 -2.73 -11.80 9.43
C TRP A 77 -3.92 -11.47 10.35
N GLY A 78 -4.97 -12.29 10.32
CA GLY A 78 -6.24 -11.98 10.99
C GLY A 78 -7.07 -10.91 10.27
N LEU A 79 -6.75 -10.54 9.03
CA LEU A 79 -7.43 -9.48 8.30
C LEU A 79 -8.55 -10.03 7.40
N SER A 80 -9.61 -9.24 7.25
CA SER A 80 -10.63 -9.47 6.22
C SER A 80 -10.14 -8.99 4.85
N ASN A 81 -10.68 -9.59 3.78
CA ASN A 81 -10.42 -9.15 2.40
C ASN A 81 -10.79 -7.68 2.16
N GLU A 82 -11.80 -7.18 2.88
CA GLU A 82 -12.21 -5.77 2.80
C GLU A 82 -11.14 -4.84 3.39
N ALA A 83 -10.61 -5.16 4.58
CA ALA A 83 -9.53 -4.40 5.20
C ALA A 83 -8.27 -4.42 4.32
N ALA A 84 -7.92 -5.59 3.78
CA ALA A 84 -6.79 -5.73 2.86
C ALA A 84 -6.93 -4.83 1.63
N LYS A 85 -8.13 -4.79 1.03
CA LYS A 85 -8.42 -3.94 -0.11
C LYS A 85 -8.30 -2.46 0.21
N LEU A 86 -8.75 -2.03 1.40
CA LEU A 86 -8.60 -0.63 1.84
C LEU A 86 -7.13 -0.24 1.96
N ILE A 87 -6.31 -1.09 2.59
CA ILE A 87 -4.86 -0.88 2.74
C ILE A 87 -4.20 -0.80 1.36
N GLN A 88 -4.41 -1.79 0.48
CA GLN A 88 -3.80 -1.79 -0.86
C GLN A 88 -4.24 -0.61 -1.72
N THR A 89 -5.48 -0.16 -1.59
CA THR A 89 -6.00 1.01 -2.32
C THR A 89 -5.32 2.31 -1.87
N HIS A 90 -5.03 2.42 -0.57
CA HIS A 90 -4.35 3.58 0.00
C HIS A 90 -2.83 3.54 -0.25
N ASN A 91 -2.17 2.46 0.17
CA ASN A 91 -0.72 2.32 0.10
C ASN A 91 -0.20 2.20 -1.32
N LYS A 92 -0.93 1.50 -2.20
CA LYS A 92 -0.49 1.16 -3.57
C LYS A 92 0.90 0.52 -3.62
N VAL A 93 1.21 -0.26 -2.60
CA VAL A 93 2.40 -1.08 -2.47
C VAL A 93 1.99 -2.54 -2.66
N PHE A 94 2.67 -3.25 -3.55
CA PHE A 94 2.33 -4.63 -3.92
C PHE A 94 3.59 -5.51 -3.95
N VAL A 95 4.09 -5.90 -2.78
CA VAL A 95 5.35 -6.64 -2.66
C VAL A 95 5.24 -8.00 -3.35
N ALA A 96 4.14 -8.71 -3.14
CA ALA A 96 3.91 -10.03 -3.74
C ALA A 96 3.86 -10.03 -5.29
N LYS A 97 3.64 -8.86 -5.91
CA LYS A 97 3.61 -8.70 -7.37
C LYS A 97 5.02 -8.63 -7.98
N TYR A 98 6.02 -8.30 -7.18
CA TYR A 98 7.40 -8.05 -7.61
C TYR A 98 8.40 -8.94 -6.84
N PRO A 99 8.34 -10.27 -7.00
CA PRO A 99 9.20 -11.21 -6.26
C PRO A 99 10.70 -11.05 -6.56
N ASN A 100 11.06 -10.32 -7.62
CA ASN A 100 12.45 -9.99 -7.97
C ASN A 100 12.82 -8.55 -7.62
N CYS A 101 12.00 -7.85 -6.82
CA CYS A 101 12.17 -6.42 -6.52
C CYS A 101 12.22 -5.54 -7.77
N ASP A 102 11.57 -5.95 -8.86
CA ASP A 102 11.63 -5.27 -10.16
C ASP A 102 10.57 -4.18 -10.35
N GLY A 103 9.74 -3.97 -9.33
CA GLY A 103 8.81 -2.84 -9.17
C GLY A 103 7.86 -2.58 -10.34
N PRO A 104 6.95 -1.60 -10.19
CA PRO A 104 6.27 -1.07 -11.35
C PRO A 104 7.32 -0.38 -12.22
N LYS A 105 7.67 -1.01 -13.35
CA LYS A 105 8.45 -0.35 -14.40
C LYS A 105 7.65 0.88 -14.81
N LEU A 106 8.12 2.06 -14.39
CA LEU A 106 7.69 3.32 -14.98
C LEU A 106 7.84 3.11 -16.47
N GLN A 107 6.71 2.94 -17.18
CA GLN A 107 6.71 3.07 -18.61
C GLN A 107 7.14 4.51 -18.81
N SER A 108 8.44 4.70 -19.07
CA SER A 108 9.00 5.94 -19.54
C SER A 108 8.06 6.40 -20.62
N ALA A 109 7.24 7.40 -20.32
CA ALA A 109 6.41 8.06 -21.30
C ALA A 109 7.40 8.49 -22.36
N SER A 110 7.38 7.80 -23.50
CA SER A 110 8.16 8.14 -24.67
C SER A 110 7.69 9.52 -25.11
N HIS A 111 8.25 10.56 -24.49
CA HIS A 111 8.34 11.87 -25.09
C HIS A 111 9.30 11.70 -26.26
N SER A 112 8.78 11.17 -27.36
CA SER A 112 9.31 11.40 -28.69
C SER A 112 9.02 12.85 -29.05
N SER A 113 9.59 13.80 -28.30
CA SER A 113 9.78 15.16 -28.77
C SER A 113 11.07 15.18 -29.58
N SER A 114 10.98 14.61 -30.79
CA SER A 114 11.94 14.87 -31.86
C SER A 114 11.25 15.75 -32.91
N GLY A 115 10.88 16.97 -32.51
CA GLY A 115 10.97 18.12 -33.39
C GLY A 115 12.17 18.90 -32.86
N PRO A 116 13.20 19.17 -33.68
CA PRO A 116 13.03 20.16 -34.74
C PRO A 116 13.79 19.82 -36.03
N MET A 117 13.38 20.40 -37.15
CA MET A 117 14.26 21.25 -37.97
C MET A 117 13.46 21.93 -39.08
N PHE A 118 13.90 23.15 -39.35
CA PHE A 118 13.41 24.18 -40.27
C PHE A 118 12.96 23.70 -41.65
#